data_AF-A0A397V2G5-F1
#
_entry.id   AF-A0A397V2G5-F1
#
_cell.length_a   1.000
_cell.length_b   1.000
_cell.length_c   1.000
_cell.angle_alpha   90.00
_cell.angle_beta   90.00
_cell.angle_gamma   90.00
#
_symmetry.space_group_name_H-M   'P 1'
#
loop_
_entity.id
_entity.type
_entity.pdbx_description
1 polymer ?
#
loop_
_entity_poly.entity_id
_entity_poly.type
_entity_poly.pdbx_seq_one_letter_code
_entity_poly.pdbx_strand_id
1 'polypeptide(L)'
;RYSLDAHKLLSEVGYSPKVFTTSAVPGNWILIYMEYLNNHSILYHITSNLDDQKRSSLRKKIEEVVKYLHNLGYVHGDLREGNILVRQLEGNEFDVKLIDFEWSGKVGSVYYSPFMNHEDIKWPDRAEDWKLVTKSHDLFLLKQSL
;
A
#
# COMPACT_ATOMS: atom_id res chain seq x y z
N ARG A 1 10.44 -9.57 -2.82
CA ARG A 1 10.07 -10.67 -1.90
C ARG A 1 9.09 -10.05 -0.94
N TYR A 2 7.88 -10.59 -0.88
CA TYR A 2 6.84 -10.16 0.02
C TYR A 2 7.32 -9.82 1.44
N SER A 3 6.97 -8.62 1.89
CA SER A 3 7.30 -8.13 3.22
C SER A 3 6.22 -8.47 4.24
N LEU A 4 6.32 -9.68 4.77
CA LEU A 4 5.41 -10.14 5.82
C LEU A 4 5.48 -9.25 7.07
N ASP A 5 6.66 -8.71 7.37
CA ASP A 5 6.88 -7.82 8.51
C ASP A 5 6.09 -6.51 8.35
N ALA A 6 6.20 -5.84 7.19
CA ALA A 6 5.45 -4.61 6.93
C ALA A 6 3.94 -4.87 6.93
N HIS A 7 3.51 -5.98 6.31
CA HIS A 7 2.10 -6.38 6.31
C HIS A 7 1.57 -6.58 7.73
N LYS A 8 2.29 -7.35 8.56
CA LYS A 8 1.90 -7.61 9.96
C LYS A 8 1.85 -6.33 10.80
N LEU A 9 2.86 -5.47 10.70
CA LEU A 9 2.92 -4.20 11.44
C LEU A 9 1.71 -3.30 11.16
N LEU A 10 1.29 -3.20 9.90
CA LEU A 10 0.08 -2.46 9.57
C LEU A 10 -1.19 -3.21 10.00
N SER A 11 -1.18 -4.54 9.98
CA SER A 11 -2.37 -5.33 10.31
C SER A 11 -2.72 -5.26 11.79
N GLU A 12 -1.71 -5.12 12.65
CA GLU A 12 -1.85 -4.96 14.11
C GLU A 12 -2.65 -3.70 14.48
N VAL A 13 -2.50 -2.62 13.70
CA VAL A 13 -3.25 -1.38 13.88
C VAL A 13 -4.44 -1.25 12.93
N GLY A 14 -4.73 -2.29 12.14
CA GLY A 14 -5.85 -2.31 11.21
C GLY A 14 -5.64 -1.44 9.96
N TYR A 15 -4.41 -1.20 9.52
CA TYR A 15 -4.10 -0.50 8.26
C TYR A 15 -3.75 -1.42 7.10
N SER A 16 -3.91 -2.74 7.29
CA SER A 16 -3.85 -3.76 6.26
C SER A 16 -4.73 -4.95 6.69
N PRO A 17 -5.04 -5.89 5.80
CA PRO A 17 -5.79 -7.10 6.16
C PRO A 17 -5.05 -7.89 7.23
N LYS A 18 -5.77 -8.44 8.23
CA LYS A 18 -5.15 -9.33 9.23
C LYS A 18 -4.50 -10.53 8.57
N VAL A 19 -3.26 -10.83 8.93
CA VAL A 19 -2.59 -12.08 8.53
C VAL A 19 -3.01 -13.20 9.49
N PHE A 20 -3.61 -14.27 8.96
CA PHE A 20 -3.99 -15.44 9.75
C PHE A 20 -2.83 -16.43 9.88
N THR A 21 -2.20 -16.78 8.76
CA THR A 21 -1.07 -17.71 8.74
C THR A 21 -0.32 -17.63 7.41
N THR A 22 0.85 -18.25 7.35
CA THR A 22 1.65 -18.40 6.13
C THR A 22 2.07 -19.84 5.93
N SER A 23 2.12 -20.30 4.68
CA SER A 23 2.61 -21.63 4.33
C SER A 23 3.65 -21.55 3.22
N ALA A 24 4.76 -22.27 3.37
CA ALA A 24 5.74 -22.42 2.30
C ALA A 24 5.29 -23.54 1.34
N VAL A 25 5.41 -23.31 0.04
CA VAL A 25 5.11 -24.32 -0.98
C VAL A 25 6.27 -24.45 -1.98
N PRO A 26 6.31 -25.53 -2.79
CA PRO A 26 7.40 -25.76 -3.73
C PRO A 26 7.70 -24.55 -4.63
N GLY A 27 8.97 -24.34 -4.95
CA GLY A 27 9.41 -23.21 -5.78
C GLY A 27 9.68 -21.92 -5.01
N ASN A 28 9.92 -21.99 -3.70
CA ASN A 28 10.16 -20.82 -2.82
C ASN A 28 9.00 -19.83 -2.73
N TRP A 29 7.79 -20.29 -3.05
CA TRP A 29 6.58 -19.51 -2.90
C TRP A 29 6.07 -19.55 -1.46
N ILE A 30 5.43 -18.47 -1.04
CA ILE A 30 4.78 -18.36 0.27
C ILE A 30 3.31 -18.06 0.01
N LEU A 31 2.40 -18.89 0.52
CA LEU A 31 0.98 -18.55 0.62
C LEU A 31 0.77 -17.73 1.89
N ILE A 32 0.02 -16.65 1.75
CA ILE A 32 -0.37 -15.78 2.85
C ILE A 32 -1.89 -15.85 2.97
N TYR A 33 -2.37 -16.40 4.08
CA TYR A 33 -3.78 -16.42 4.40
C TYR A 33 -4.10 -15.18 5.21
N MET A 34 -5.01 -14.35 4.70
CA MET A 34 -5.35 -13.06 5.29
C MET A 34 -6.83 -12.75 5.22
N GLU A 35 -7.25 -11.74 5.97
CA GLU A 35 -8.62 -11.26 6.05
C GLU A 35 -9.19 -10.90 4.66
N TYR A 36 -10.40 -11.38 4.42
CA TYR A 36 -11.15 -11.02 3.23
C TYR A 36 -11.95 -9.72 3.48
N LEU A 37 -11.58 -8.66 2.77
CA LEU A 37 -12.16 -7.32 2.91
C LEU A 37 -13.35 -7.12 1.97
N ASN A 38 -14.47 -7.79 2.26
CA ASN A 38 -15.65 -7.82 1.39
C ASN A 38 -16.40 -6.48 1.23
N ASN A 39 -16.17 -5.53 2.13
CA ASN A 39 -16.83 -4.22 2.14
C ASN A 39 -15.90 -3.09 1.71
N HIS A 40 -14.71 -3.41 1.20
CA HIS A 40 -13.75 -2.43 0.71
C HIS A 40 -13.70 -2.46 -0.82
N SER A 41 -13.52 -1.29 -1.40
CA SER A 41 -13.29 -1.11 -2.84
C SER A 41 -11.91 -0.52 -3.08
N ILE A 42 -11.29 -0.84 -4.21
CA ILE A 42 -10.03 -0.17 -4.61
C ILE A 42 -10.28 1.33 -4.78
N LEU A 43 -9.29 2.13 -4.41
CA LEU A 43 -9.37 3.60 -4.42
C LEU A 43 -9.84 4.14 -5.77
N TYR A 44 -9.35 3.57 -6.87
CA TYR A 44 -9.72 3.92 -8.24
C TYR A 44 -11.24 3.96 -8.47
N HIS A 45 -12.00 3.05 -7.86
CA HIS A 45 -13.45 2.94 -8.09
C HIS A 45 -14.29 3.91 -7.26
N ILE A 46 -13.71 4.55 -6.24
CA ILE A 46 -14.49 5.39 -5.31
C ILE A 46 -14.21 6.88 -5.47
N THR A 47 -13.03 7.28 -5.95
CA THR A 47 -12.60 8.69 -5.95
C THR A 47 -13.52 9.62 -6.73
N SER A 48 -14.14 9.15 -7.80
CA SER A 48 -15.06 9.92 -8.64
C SER A 48 -16.44 10.14 -8.01
N ASN A 49 -16.82 9.34 -7.01
CA ASN A 49 -18.16 9.33 -6.42
C ASN A 49 -18.25 10.13 -5.10
N LEU A 50 -17.13 10.68 -4.63
CA LEU A 50 -17.05 11.42 -3.38
C LEU A 50 -17.18 12.93 -3.59
N ASP A 51 -17.92 13.60 -2.71
CA ASP A 51 -17.88 15.06 -2.59
C ASP A 51 -16.52 15.55 -2.07
N ASP A 52 -16.24 16.85 -2.20
CA ASP A 52 -14.94 17.44 -1.86
C ASP A 52 -14.56 17.24 -0.39
N GLN A 53 -15.54 17.27 0.51
CA GLN A 53 -15.29 17.11 1.95
C GLN A 53 -14.88 15.67 2.27
N LYS A 54 -15.57 14.68 1.71
CA LYS A 54 -15.22 13.27 1.82
C LYS A 54 -13.89 12.96 1.18
N ARG A 55 -13.62 13.51 -0.01
CA ARG A 55 -12.35 13.35 -0.71
C ARG A 55 -11.18 13.88 0.11
N SER A 56 -11.34 15.06 0.73
CA SER A 56 -10.37 15.63 1.66
C SER A 56 -10.14 14.75 2.89
N SER A 57 -11.21 14.19 3.46
CA SER A 57 -11.14 13.33 4.64
C SER A 57 -10.46 11.98 4.33
N LEU A 58 -10.82 11.37 3.20
CA LEU A 58 -10.17 10.16 2.69
C LEU A 58 -8.68 10.38 2.44
N ARG A 59 -8.33 11.48 1.75
CA ARG A 59 -6.93 11.86 1.50
C ARG A 59 -6.13 11.95 2.81
N LYS A 60 -6.65 12.67 3.80
CA LYS A 60 -6.02 12.78 5.12
C LYS A 60 -5.83 11.41 5.77
N LYS A 61 -6.82 10.51 5.65
CA LYS A 61 -6.71 9.17 6.23
C LYS A 61 -5.63 8.34 5.54
N ILE A 62 -5.54 8.38 4.21
CA ILE A 62 -4.49 7.66 3.47
C ILE A 62 -3.11 8.22 3.83
N GLU A 63 -2.96 9.54 3.87
CA GLU A 63 -1.71 10.20 4.29
C GLU A 63 -1.32 9.81 5.73
N GLU A 64 -2.27 9.68 6.65
CA GLU A 64 -2.05 9.20 8.02
C GLU A 64 -1.51 7.76 8.04
N VAL A 65 -2.13 6.85 7.28
CA VAL A 65 -1.71 5.44 7.18
C VAL A 65 -0.29 5.33 6.62
N VAL A 66 0.03 6.06 5.56
CA VAL A 66 1.36 6.06 4.94
C VAL A 66 2.39 6.68 5.87
N LYS A 67 2.05 7.78 6.56
CA LYS A 67 2.91 8.39 7.58
C LYS A 67 3.19 7.43 8.73
N TYR A 68 2.21 6.65 9.16
CA TYR A 68 2.39 5.62 10.18
C TYR A 68 3.43 4.58 9.73
N LEU A 69 3.29 4.02 8.53
CA LEU A 69 4.27 3.10 7.94
C LEU A 69 5.69 3.70 7.91
N HIS A 70 5.80 4.94 7.43
CA HIS A 70 7.07 5.63 7.32
C HIS A 70 7.71 5.91 8.68
N ASN A 71 6.92 6.25 9.70
CA ASN A 71 7.41 6.49 11.05
C ASN A 71 7.99 5.21 11.69
N LEU A 72 7.49 4.04 11.32
CA LEU A 72 8.07 2.75 11.71
C LEU A 72 9.38 2.41 10.97
N GLY A 73 9.81 3.25 10.02
CA GLY A 73 11.01 3.03 9.23
C GLY A 73 10.81 2.10 8.03
N TYR A 74 9.56 1.96 7.56
CA TYR A 74 9.20 1.13 6.42
C TYR A 74 8.73 1.97 5.23
N VAL A 75 8.78 1.37 4.05
CA VAL A 75 8.19 1.87 2.78
C VAL A 75 7.27 0.80 2.22
N HIS A 76 6.30 1.20 1.40
CA HIS A 76 5.44 0.26 0.68
C HIS A 76 6.00 -0.09 -0.70
N GLY A 77 6.49 0.90 -1.42
CA GLY A 77 7.07 0.81 -2.75
C GLY A 77 6.10 0.85 -3.91
N ASP A 78 4.80 0.68 -3.65
CA ASP A 78 3.78 0.61 -4.71
C ASP A 78 2.44 1.24 -4.29
N LEU A 79 2.47 2.48 -3.80
CA LEU A 79 1.28 3.22 -3.36
C LEU A 79 0.45 3.77 -4.53
N ARG A 80 0.02 2.87 -5.41
CA ARG A 80 -0.94 3.15 -6.48
C ARG A 80 -2.35 2.85 -5.99
N GLU A 81 -3.34 3.46 -6.64
CA GLU A 81 -4.77 3.32 -6.31
C GLU A 81 -5.29 1.87 -6.27
N GLY A 82 -4.71 0.95 -7.05
CA GLY A 82 -5.06 -0.48 -7.01
C GLY A 82 -4.65 -1.19 -5.71
N ASN A 83 -3.68 -0.63 -4.98
CA ASN A 83 -3.13 -1.22 -3.75
C ASN A 83 -3.67 -0.54 -2.48
N ILE A 84 -4.68 0.32 -2.63
CA ILE A 84 -5.34 1.01 -1.53
C ILE A 84 -6.82 0.62 -1.53
N LEU A 85 -7.21 -0.15 -0.53
CA LEU A 85 -8.60 -0.55 -0.32
C LEU A 85 -9.27 0.39 0.68
N VAL A 86 -10.48 0.81 0.36
CA VAL A 86 -11.22 1.82 1.11
C VAL A 86 -12.64 1.36 1.36
N ARG A 87 -13.11 1.57 2.59
CA ARG A 87 -14.50 1.46 2.99
C ARG A 87 -14.93 2.78 3.61
N GLN A 88 -15.97 3.40 3.05
CA GLN A 88 -16.59 4.56 3.66
C GLN A 88 -17.38 4.12 4.90
N LEU A 89 -17.21 4.84 5.99
CA LEU A 89 -17.94 4.64 7.24
C LEU A 89 -19.03 5.71 7.38
N GLU A 90 -19.72 5.74 8.51
CA GLU A 90 -20.70 6.81 8.79
C GLU A 90 -20.03 8.19 8.81
N GLY A 91 -20.73 9.20 8.28
CA GLY A 91 -20.22 10.55 8.15
C GLY A 91 -19.10 10.67 7.11
N ASN A 92 -17.97 11.26 7.52
CA ASN A 92 -16.80 11.54 6.68
C ASN A 92 -15.58 10.68 7.06
N GLU A 93 -15.83 9.56 7.73
CA GLU A 93 -14.78 8.63 8.15
C GLU A 93 -14.56 7.53 7.11
N PHE A 94 -13.32 7.02 7.06
CA PHE A 94 -12.90 6.00 6.12
C PHE A 94 -12.01 4.98 6.83
N ASP A 95 -12.25 3.71 6.51
CA ASP A 95 -11.35 2.61 6.83
C ASP A 95 -10.48 2.32 5.60
N VAL A 96 -9.17 2.51 5.74
CA VAL A 96 -8.19 2.43 4.67
C VAL A 96 -7.23 1.27 4.96
N LYS A 97 -7.03 0.40 3.97
CA LYS A 97 -6.15 -0.75 4.05
C LYS A 97 -5.15 -0.71 2.90
N LEU A 98 -3.86 -0.84 3.20
CA LEU A 98 -2.83 -1.08 2.20
C LEU A 98 -2.73 -2.60 1.94
N ILE A 99 -2.54 -2.96 0.67
CA ILE A 99 -2.31 -4.33 0.20
C ILE A 99 -1.13 -4.37 -0.76
N ASP A 100 -0.68 -5.58 -1.11
CA ASP A 100 0.46 -5.82 -2.02
C ASP A 100 1.81 -5.31 -1.47
N PHE A 101 2.44 -6.15 -0.64
CA PHE A 101 3.69 -5.81 0.05
C PHE A 101 4.94 -6.38 -0.64
N GLU A 102 4.91 -6.64 -1.95
CA GLU A 102 6.05 -7.25 -2.68
C GLU A 102 7.31 -6.39 -2.71
N TRP A 103 7.16 -5.07 -2.73
CA TRP A 103 8.26 -4.10 -2.68
C TRP A 103 8.36 -3.35 -1.35
N SER A 104 7.59 -3.79 -0.35
CA SER A 104 7.59 -3.17 0.96
C SER A 104 8.75 -3.66 1.81
N GLY A 105 9.13 -2.90 2.83
CA GLY A 105 10.12 -3.32 3.82
C GLY A 105 10.82 -2.14 4.46
N LYS A 106 11.90 -2.42 5.20
CA LYS A 106 12.67 -1.37 5.88
C LYS A 106 13.32 -0.45 4.86
N VAL A 107 13.28 0.85 5.16
CA VAL A 107 13.94 1.87 4.34
C VAL A 107 15.42 1.52 4.20
N GLY A 108 15.93 1.53 2.96
CA GLY A 108 17.33 1.24 2.67
C GLY A 108 17.68 -0.26 2.56
N SER A 109 16.69 -1.16 2.68
CA SER A 109 16.93 -2.61 2.55
C SER A 109 16.10 -3.29 1.45
N VAL A 110 15.25 -2.55 0.75
CA VAL A 110 14.36 -3.10 -0.29
C VAL A 110 14.54 -2.39 -1.61
N TYR A 111 14.39 -3.16 -2.68
CA TYR A 111 14.70 -2.75 -4.05
C TYR A 111 13.52 -3.03 -4.96
N TYR A 112 13.38 -2.22 -5.99
CA TYR A 112 12.46 -2.53 -7.07
C TYR A 112 12.89 -3.78 -7.84
N SER A 113 11.92 -4.44 -8.46
CA SER A 113 12.13 -5.58 -9.35
C SER A 113 13.02 -5.20 -10.54
N PRO A 114 13.80 -6.13 -11.13
CA PRO A 114 14.44 -5.97 -12.44
C PRO A 114 13.51 -5.67 -13.62
N PHE A 115 12.20 -5.90 -13.44
CA PHE A 115 11.22 -5.89 -14.51
C PHE A 115 10.06 -4.96 -14.13
N MET A 116 10.36 -3.72 -13.78
CA MET A 116 9.32 -2.71 -13.58
C MET A 116 8.60 -2.43 -14.91
N ASN A 117 7.29 -2.16 -14.83
CA ASN A 117 6.56 -1.69 -15.99
C ASN A 117 6.87 -0.20 -16.20
N HIS A 118 7.71 0.10 -17.18
CA HIS A 118 8.09 1.47 -17.56
C HIS A 118 7.18 2.09 -18.64
N GLU A 119 6.21 1.33 -19.16
CA GLU A 119 5.30 1.77 -20.21
C GLU A 119 4.05 2.43 -19.63
N ASP A 120 3.37 1.74 -18.70
CA ASP A 120 2.07 2.20 -18.18
C ASP A 120 2.19 3.01 -16.88
N ILE A 121 3.34 2.96 -16.21
CA ILE A 121 3.52 3.55 -14.88
C ILE A 121 4.55 4.66 -14.92
N LYS A 122 4.11 5.85 -14.50
CA LYS A 122 4.99 6.99 -14.31
C LYS A 122 5.69 6.90 -12.95
N TRP A 123 6.81 6.19 -12.92
CA TRP A 123 7.65 6.07 -11.73
C TRP A 123 8.26 7.41 -11.28
N PRO A 124 8.51 7.59 -9.97
CA PRO A 124 9.26 8.75 -9.46
C PRO A 124 10.69 8.78 -10.00
N ASP A 125 11.29 9.97 -10.04
CA ASP A 125 12.70 10.11 -10.37
C ASP A 125 13.56 9.20 -9.48
N ARG A 126 14.47 8.45 -10.09
CA ARG A 126 15.38 7.47 -9.44
C ARG A 126 14.71 6.20 -8.90
N ALA A 127 13.42 6.00 -9.13
CA ALA A 127 12.79 4.69 -9.04
C ALA A 127 13.05 3.94 -10.35
N GLU A 128 14.12 3.16 -10.36
CA GLU A 128 14.54 2.34 -11.50
C GLU A 128 14.73 0.89 -11.05
N ASP A 129 14.86 -0.01 -12.01
CA ASP A 129 15.15 -1.42 -11.77
C ASP A 129 16.38 -1.56 -10.85
N TRP A 130 16.28 -2.45 -9.85
CA TRP A 130 17.31 -2.70 -8.85
C TRP A 130 17.69 -1.50 -7.96
N LYS A 131 16.96 -0.38 -8.01
CA LYS A 131 17.19 0.74 -7.08
C LYS A 131 16.40 0.57 -5.81
N LEU A 132 16.90 1.21 -4.76
CA LEU A 132 16.25 1.23 -3.46
C LEU A 132 14.88 1.89 -3.55
N VAL A 133 13.91 1.29 -2.88
CA VAL A 133 12.63 1.92 -2.62
C VAL A 133 12.81 2.95 -1.50
N THR A 134 12.29 4.15 -1.70
CA THR A 134 12.44 5.27 -0.75
C THR A 134 11.08 5.82 -0.34
N LYS A 135 11.04 6.51 0.80
CA LYS A 135 9.82 7.20 1.26
C LYS A 135 9.35 8.26 0.26
N SER A 136 10.29 8.94 -0.43
CA SER A 136 9.95 9.89 -1.48
C SER A 136 9.24 9.23 -2.66
N HIS A 137 9.59 7.98 -3.00
CA HIS A 137 8.88 7.25 -4.03
C HIS A 137 7.43 6.98 -3.64
N ASP A 138 7.21 6.50 -2.40
CA ASP A 138 5.87 6.31 -1.83
C ASP A 138 5.04 7.59 -1.90
N LEU A 139 5.58 8.72 -1.44
CA LEU A 139 4.87 10.00 -1.43
C LEU A 139 4.54 10.50 -2.84
N PHE A 140 5.41 10.24 -3.82
CA PHE A 140 5.18 10.62 -5.20
C PHE A 140 4.06 9.78 -5.83
N LEU A 141 4.11 8.45 -5.68
CA LEU A 141 3.07 7.54 -6.18
C LEU A 141 1.72 7.82 -5.51
N LEU A 142 1.74 8.09 -4.20
CA LEU A 142 0.55 8.48 -3.46
C LEU A 142 -0.05 9.78 -4.00
N LYS A 143 0.78 10.80 -4.26
CA LYS A 143 0.32 12.08 -4.81
C LYS A 143 -0.31 11.93 -6.20
N GLN A 144 0.14 10.97 -7.01
CA GLN A 144 -0.49 10.68 -8.30
C GLN A 144 -1.86 9.99 -8.14
N SER A 145 -2.06 9.24 -7.06
CA SER A 145 -3.27 8.46 -6.81
C SER A 145 -4.40 9.25 -6.12
N LEU A 146 -4.15 10.50 -5.69
CA LEU A 146 -5.06 11.33 -4.88
C LEU A 146 -5.41 12.66 -5.55
#